data_AF-A0A2N7N7H0-F1
#
_entry.id   AF-A0A2N7N7H0-F1
#
_cell.length_a   1.000
_cell.length_b   1.000
_cell.length_c   1.000
_cell.angle_alpha   90.00
_cell.angle_beta   90.00
_cell.angle_gamma   90.00
#
_symmetry.space_group_name_H-M   'P 1'
#
loop_
_entity.id
_entity.type
_entity.pdbx_description
1 polymer ?
#
loop_
_entity_poly.entity_id
_entity_poly.type
_entity_poly.pdbx_seq_one_letter_code
_entity_poly.pdbx_strand_id
1 'polypeptide(L)'
;MAPAWANMTSAPEVSEAVTPTIKQGFFIDSPVTGLYYKTTSNLSGFTQKGAFDYHPGDVISFFLGNDDKGYLLTTMSSQEVLTPTMATTKPSRSINMTRLLLSLDSTPENRQEIVLANKVLSDPAFQAQLKRLDLNVIDNAKHQLNLDWVSVEEAVEHLNESQTYIEKNFASNEIIFEPKNVRFKNIIIKKKDWQGRACAFDIRYQHHPRYRPPIGEVNFTITETSLIQHPSIGDYFQGCFLARNHSITEDIVEPIEKFSEWESLVGCSDTGCTRNDLNGFSLEDYDDEGDWKYRSVALNFDPSTRLLMEKVQGLGQNEHIQHQNRTEMLWFTYPDSIDSQIAYQGVWQQTQYLRDSMKQSCLLMRYNQVLRLPVDAITCPTDTRLYTQDVTNDYLDMWWVNNDEPSAELAQMNVMVRWSPTPSEINYTTWEYLPAGKTWEQGILYRYQQDISRNRDGSDRIETHTISEFVKVSEDV
;
A
#
# COMPACT_ATOMS: atom_id res chain seq x y z
N MET A 1 23.70 -34.74 -68.01
CA MET A 1 24.63 -35.03 -66.90
C MET A 1 25.14 -33.70 -66.36
N ALA A 2 25.21 -33.57 -65.03
CA ALA A 2 25.29 -32.33 -64.24
C ALA A 2 26.47 -31.37 -64.58
N PRO A 3 26.44 -30.14 -64.02
CA PRO A 3 27.39 -29.90 -62.95
C PRO A 3 26.87 -29.12 -61.72
N ALA A 4 27.74 -29.19 -60.70
CA ALA A 4 27.73 -28.69 -59.33
C ALA A 4 27.25 -27.25 -59.11
N TRP A 5 26.67 -26.99 -57.93
CA TRP A 5 27.23 -26.19 -56.80
C TRP A 5 26.38 -26.47 -55.55
N ALA A 6 26.99 -27.03 -54.50
CA ALA A 6 26.38 -27.15 -53.18
C ALA A 6 27.48 -27.10 -52.12
N ASN A 7 27.54 -26.00 -51.36
CA ASN A 7 27.80 -25.98 -49.92
C ASN A 7 27.87 -24.53 -49.42
N MET A 8 26.80 -24.07 -48.78
CA MET A 8 26.92 -23.10 -47.68
C MET A 8 25.96 -23.56 -46.58
N THR A 9 26.53 -24.23 -45.58
CA THR A 9 25.92 -24.44 -44.27
C THR A 9 25.83 -23.10 -43.54
N SER A 10 24.60 -22.61 -43.32
CA SER A 10 24.33 -21.49 -42.41
C SER A 10 24.46 -21.98 -40.96
N ALA A 11 25.35 -21.36 -40.19
CA ALA A 11 25.39 -21.49 -38.74
C ALA A 11 24.11 -20.87 -38.14
N PRO A 12 23.60 -21.38 -37.01
CA PRO A 12 22.44 -20.78 -36.35
C PRO A 12 22.84 -19.42 -35.77
N GLU A 13 22.03 -18.39 -36.04
CA GLU A 13 22.11 -17.09 -35.36
C GLU A 13 21.93 -17.32 -33.86
N VAL A 14 22.99 -17.02 -33.11
CA VAL A 14 22.94 -16.92 -31.66
C VAL A 14 22.19 -15.64 -31.34
N SER A 15 20.94 -15.77 -30.91
CA SER A 15 20.17 -14.70 -30.27
C SER A 15 20.97 -14.19 -29.06
N GLU A 16 21.58 -13.01 -29.16
CA GLU A 16 22.17 -12.32 -28.02
C GLU A 16 21.07 -12.07 -26.98
N ALA A 17 21.21 -12.67 -25.80
CA ALA A 17 20.38 -12.35 -24.65
C ALA A 17 20.71 -10.91 -24.23
N VAL A 18 19.77 -9.98 -24.43
CA VAL A 18 19.88 -8.60 -23.94
C VAL A 18 19.87 -8.67 -22.41
N THR A 19 21.03 -8.47 -21.78
CA THR A 19 21.10 -8.30 -20.33
C THR A 19 20.30 -7.05 -19.96
N PRO A 20 19.31 -7.14 -19.05
CA PRO A 20 18.52 -5.98 -18.66
C PRO A 20 19.45 -4.88 -18.14
N THR A 21 19.30 -3.66 -18.64
CA THR A 21 20.13 -2.53 -18.23
C THR A 21 19.75 -2.10 -16.81
N ILE A 22 20.73 -1.90 -15.94
CA ILE A 22 20.53 -1.32 -14.60
C ILE A 22 20.06 0.13 -14.79
N LYS A 23 18.98 0.52 -14.11
CA LYS A 23 18.51 1.89 -13.96
C LYS A 23 18.79 2.39 -12.54
N GLN A 24 18.82 3.70 -12.39
CA GLN A 24 18.89 4.36 -11.10
C GLN A 24 17.52 4.95 -10.74
N GLY A 25 17.09 4.76 -9.50
CA GLY A 25 15.89 5.37 -8.92
C GLY A 25 16.25 6.13 -7.65
N PHE A 26 15.29 6.86 -7.07
CA PHE A 26 15.51 7.75 -5.95
C PHE A 26 14.40 7.61 -4.90
N PHE A 27 14.76 7.40 -3.64
CA PHE A 27 13.84 7.49 -2.51
C PHE A 27 13.82 8.92 -1.96
N ILE A 28 12.69 9.61 -2.07
CA ILE A 28 12.52 11.04 -1.79
C ILE A 28 11.47 11.27 -0.68
N ASP A 29 11.97 11.79 0.43
CA ASP A 29 11.31 12.46 1.56
C ASP A 29 12.25 13.63 1.95
N SER A 30 12.53 14.51 1.00
CA SER A 30 13.88 14.94 0.62
C SER A 30 14.79 13.75 0.27
N PRO A 31 15.83 13.90 -0.57
CA PRO A 31 16.76 12.82 -0.84
C PRO A 31 17.21 12.10 0.44
N VAL A 32 16.91 10.80 0.58
CA VAL A 32 17.21 10.04 1.81
C VAL A 32 18.52 9.27 1.63
N THR A 33 19.50 9.54 2.47
CA THR A 33 20.79 8.85 2.50
C THR A 33 20.85 7.84 3.64
N GLY A 34 21.28 6.61 3.33
CA GLY A 34 21.54 5.56 4.32
C GLY A 34 20.43 4.53 4.51
N LEU A 35 19.39 4.51 3.66
CA LEU A 35 18.45 3.38 3.62
C LEU A 35 19.13 2.18 2.96
N TYR A 36 19.13 1.03 3.61
CA TYR A 36 19.56 -0.21 2.94
C TYR A 36 18.44 -0.66 1.99
N TYR A 37 18.76 -1.01 0.76
CA TYR A 37 17.79 -1.54 -0.20
C TYR A 37 18.21 -2.92 -0.73
N LYS A 38 17.22 -3.73 -1.12
CA LYS A 38 17.41 -5.00 -1.80
C LYS A 38 16.32 -5.20 -2.85
N THR A 39 16.70 -5.61 -4.05
CA THR A 39 15.79 -5.90 -5.15
C THR A 39 15.58 -7.40 -5.35
N THR A 40 14.51 -7.78 -6.03
CA THR A 40 14.23 -9.17 -6.46
C THR A 40 15.32 -9.76 -7.35
N SER A 41 16.03 -8.93 -8.12
CA SER A 41 17.20 -9.35 -8.90
C SER A 41 18.50 -9.45 -8.09
N ASN A 42 18.44 -9.28 -6.77
CA ASN A 42 19.57 -9.30 -5.83
C ASN A 42 20.53 -8.09 -5.95
N LEU A 43 20.10 -6.97 -6.54
CA LEU A 43 20.83 -5.70 -6.35
C LEU A 43 20.61 -5.23 -4.92
N SER A 44 21.64 -4.68 -4.29
CA SER A 44 21.53 -4.14 -2.93
C SER A 44 22.60 -3.09 -2.67
N GLY A 45 22.34 -2.24 -1.68
CA GLY A 45 23.26 -1.19 -1.28
C GLY A 45 22.60 -0.25 -0.29
N PHE A 46 23.24 0.91 -0.08
CA PHE A 46 22.65 2.01 0.67
C PHE A 46 22.29 3.14 -0.28
N THR A 47 21.17 3.80 -0.01
CA THR A 47 20.81 5.00 -0.76
C THR A 47 21.84 6.10 -0.53
N GLN A 48 22.17 6.82 -1.61
CA GLN A 48 23.06 7.99 -1.56
C GLN A 48 22.36 9.15 -2.24
N LYS A 49 21.97 10.18 -1.47
CA LYS A 49 21.05 11.24 -1.91
C LYS A 49 19.79 10.65 -2.54
N GLY A 50 19.19 9.67 -1.87
CA GLY A 50 18.05 8.91 -2.36
C GLY A 50 18.37 7.85 -3.40
N ALA A 51 19.50 7.93 -4.12
CA ALA A 51 19.79 7.09 -5.28
C ALA A 51 19.96 5.60 -4.91
N PHE A 52 19.32 4.70 -5.67
CA PHE A 52 19.45 3.25 -5.61
C PHE A 52 19.44 2.64 -7.02
N ASP A 53 19.99 1.44 -7.18
CA ASP A 53 20.04 0.74 -8.47
C ASP A 53 18.96 -0.35 -8.54
N TYR A 54 18.35 -0.52 -9.71
CA TYR A 54 17.32 -1.54 -9.95
C TYR A 54 17.26 -1.97 -11.41
N HIS A 55 16.68 -3.15 -11.68
CA HIS A 55 16.23 -3.51 -13.03
C HIS A 55 14.74 -3.21 -13.19
N PRO A 56 14.29 -2.70 -14.36
CA PRO A 56 12.87 -2.49 -14.60
C PRO A 56 12.02 -3.73 -14.32
N GLY A 57 11.01 -3.58 -13.45
CA GLY A 57 10.14 -4.67 -13.01
C GLY A 57 10.62 -5.38 -11.74
N ASP A 58 11.73 -4.95 -11.15
CA ASP A 58 12.11 -5.37 -9.81
C ASP A 58 11.06 -4.96 -8.77
N VAL A 59 11.00 -5.72 -7.69
CA VAL A 59 10.41 -5.27 -6.42
C VAL A 59 11.54 -4.94 -5.46
N ILE A 60 11.42 -3.81 -4.77
CA ILE A 60 12.45 -3.23 -3.92
C ILE A 60 11.95 -3.20 -2.49
N SER A 61 12.78 -3.67 -1.57
CA SER A 61 12.56 -3.56 -0.13
C SER A 61 13.56 -2.58 0.48
N PHE A 62 13.08 -1.62 1.27
CA PHE A 62 13.89 -0.66 2.00
C PHE A 62 13.91 -0.97 3.49
N PHE A 63 15.08 -0.85 4.11
CA PHE A 63 15.30 -1.19 5.50
C PHE A 63 16.03 -0.06 6.24
N LEU A 64 15.61 0.14 7.50
CA LEU A 64 16.35 0.93 8.48
C LEU A 64 17.26 -0.02 9.27
N GLY A 65 18.54 -0.06 8.92
CA GLY A 65 19.53 -0.96 9.52
C GLY A 65 20.78 -1.11 8.65
N ASN A 66 21.64 -2.07 8.99
CA ASN A 66 22.87 -2.35 8.24
C ASN A 66 22.66 -3.27 7.02
N ASP A 67 21.57 -4.03 6.99
CA ASP A 67 21.28 -5.06 6.00
C ASP A 67 19.77 -5.38 5.95
N ASP A 68 19.40 -6.41 5.19
CA ASP A 68 18.03 -6.93 5.05
C ASP A 68 17.46 -7.57 6.33
N LYS A 69 18.23 -7.58 7.44
CA LYS A 69 17.73 -7.94 8.77
C LYS A 69 17.34 -6.73 9.59
N GLY A 70 17.46 -5.51 9.07
CA GLY A 70 16.98 -4.28 9.71
C GLY A 70 15.46 -4.23 9.85
N TYR A 71 14.94 -3.08 10.28
CA TYR A 71 13.51 -2.80 10.24
C TYR A 71 13.07 -2.63 8.78
N LEU A 72 12.19 -3.50 8.30
CA LEU A 72 11.59 -3.36 6.98
C LEU A 72 10.67 -2.15 6.98
N LEU A 73 11.07 -1.11 6.25
CA LEU A 73 10.30 0.12 6.12
C LEU A 73 9.10 -0.12 5.17
N THR A 74 9.39 -0.71 4.01
CA THR A 74 8.41 -0.99 2.96
C THR A 74 8.97 -1.89 1.85
N THR A 75 8.08 -2.52 1.09
CA THR A 75 8.35 -3.26 -0.14
C THR A 75 7.38 -2.82 -1.22
N MET A 76 7.88 -2.44 -2.39
CA MET A 76 7.06 -1.94 -3.50
C MET A 76 7.73 -2.17 -4.86
N SER A 77 6.97 -2.04 -5.96
CA SER A 77 7.52 -2.11 -7.31
C SER A 77 8.57 -1.01 -7.56
N SER A 78 9.61 -1.34 -8.30
CA SER A 78 10.68 -0.41 -8.67
C SER A 78 10.15 0.71 -9.57
N GLN A 79 10.48 1.95 -9.23
CA GLN A 79 10.20 3.12 -10.07
C GLN A 79 11.36 4.12 -9.97
N GLU A 80 11.39 5.10 -10.87
CA GLU A 80 12.41 6.16 -10.85
C GLU A 80 12.37 7.00 -9.58
N VAL A 81 11.17 7.32 -9.07
CA VAL A 81 10.99 8.08 -7.83
C VAL A 81 10.05 7.32 -6.93
N LEU A 82 10.51 7.04 -5.72
CA LEU A 82 9.74 6.43 -4.65
C LEU A 82 9.66 7.40 -3.48
N THR A 83 8.51 7.48 -2.83
CA THR A 83 8.29 8.40 -1.69
C THR A 83 7.59 7.68 -0.55
N PRO A 84 7.51 8.29 0.64
CA PRO A 84 6.73 7.73 1.72
C PRO A 84 5.26 7.49 1.41
N THR A 85 4.68 8.30 0.52
CA THR A 85 3.29 8.15 0.09
C THR A 85 3.09 6.94 -0.82
N MET A 86 4.12 6.37 -1.44
CA MET A 86 3.98 5.17 -2.27
C MET A 86 4.11 3.88 -1.44
N ALA A 87 4.65 3.98 -0.24
CA ALA A 87 5.13 2.86 0.58
C ALA A 87 4.05 2.10 1.37
N THR A 88 2.79 2.53 1.32
CA THR A 88 1.72 2.05 2.19
C THR A 88 0.36 2.42 1.63
N THR A 89 -0.66 1.62 1.96
CA THR A 89 -2.06 1.91 1.63
C THR A 89 -2.77 2.76 2.69
N LYS A 90 -2.07 3.25 3.71
CA LYS A 90 -2.66 4.11 4.76
C LYS A 90 -2.08 5.52 4.74
N PRO A 91 -2.94 6.56 4.71
CA PRO A 91 -2.51 7.94 4.81
C PRO A 91 -1.65 8.18 6.06
N SER A 92 -2.16 7.76 7.22
CA SER A 92 -1.49 7.95 8.52
C SER A 92 -0.13 7.27 8.61
N ARG A 93 0.03 6.07 8.03
CA ARG A 93 1.33 5.40 7.94
C ARG A 93 2.33 6.15 7.06
N SER A 94 1.86 6.82 6.00
CA SER A 94 2.73 7.61 5.10
C SER A 94 3.38 8.77 5.87
N ILE A 95 2.54 9.55 6.56
CA ILE A 95 3.00 10.68 7.38
C ILE A 95 3.88 10.21 8.53
N ASN A 96 3.49 9.12 9.21
CA ASN A 96 4.29 8.58 10.32
C ASN A 96 5.64 8.01 9.87
N MET A 97 5.74 7.55 8.63
CA MET A 97 7.01 7.15 8.06
C MET A 97 7.93 8.36 7.84
N THR A 98 7.42 9.47 7.31
CA THR A 98 8.16 10.74 7.23
C THR A 98 8.56 11.24 8.61
N ARG A 99 7.66 11.21 9.60
CA ARG A 99 7.99 11.56 10.99
C ARG A 99 9.15 10.73 11.51
N LEU A 100 9.14 9.42 11.27
CA LEU A 100 10.24 8.53 11.67
C LEU A 100 11.56 8.90 10.97
N LEU A 101 11.55 9.11 9.65
CA LEU A 101 12.75 9.44 8.88
C LEU A 101 13.36 10.77 9.35
N LEU A 102 12.54 11.80 9.51
CA LEU A 102 12.99 13.11 10.01
C LEU A 102 13.48 13.05 11.47
N SER A 103 12.83 12.25 12.32
CA SER A 103 13.26 12.08 13.72
C SER A 103 14.57 11.28 13.85
N LEU A 104 14.95 10.53 12.81
CA LEU A 104 16.21 9.79 12.72
C LEU A 104 17.30 10.56 11.98
N ASP A 105 16.98 11.73 11.43
CA ASP A 105 17.91 12.56 10.69
C ASP A 105 19.03 13.05 11.61
N SER A 106 20.27 12.83 11.19
CA SER A 106 21.46 13.34 11.88
C SER A 106 21.76 14.81 11.55
N THR A 107 21.10 15.37 10.53
CA THR A 107 21.24 16.76 10.10
C THR A 107 19.90 17.51 10.08
N PRO A 108 19.11 17.52 11.16
CA PRO A 108 17.73 18.02 11.16
C PRO A 108 17.59 19.53 10.83
N GLU A 109 18.68 20.28 10.92
CA GLU A 109 18.74 21.70 10.53
C GLU A 109 18.86 21.89 9.00
N ASN A 110 19.17 20.83 8.24
CA ASN A 110 19.28 20.83 6.79
C ASN A 110 18.20 19.93 6.16
N ARG A 111 17.06 20.52 5.81
CA ARG A 111 15.94 19.79 5.21
C ARG A 111 16.11 19.43 3.73
N GLN A 112 17.26 19.74 3.13
CA GLN A 112 17.54 19.37 1.73
C GLN A 112 17.92 17.89 1.54
N GLU A 113 18.28 17.19 2.61
CA GLU A 113 18.68 15.78 2.59
C GLU A 113 18.44 15.17 3.98
N ILE A 114 17.81 14.00 4.05
CA ILE A 114 17.71 13.24 5.30
C ILE A 114 18.92 12.31 5.38
N VAL A 115 19.76 12.46 6.41
CA VAL A 115 20.96 11.63 6.60
C VAL A 115 20.76 10.71 7.80
N LEU A 116 20.48 9.44 7.52
CA LEU A 116 20.18 8.45 8.55
C LEU A 116 21.44 8.05 9.35
N ALA A 117 21.36 8.20 10.67
CA ALA A 117 22.46 7.90 11.58
C ALA A 117 22.71 6.39 11.74
N ASN A 118 23.61 5.82 10.92
CA ASN A 118 23.88 4.36 10.94
C ASN A 118 24.27 3.81 12.33
N LYS A 119 24.91 4.61 13.19
CA LYS A 119 25.29 4.16 14.54
C LYS A 119 24.08 3.76 15.40
N VAL A 120 23.01 4.55 15.41
CA VAL A 120 21.80 4.25 16.19
C VAL A 120 21.06 3.07 15.55
N LEU A 121 20.99 3.04 14.22
CA LEU A 121 20.36 1.95 13.47
C LEU A 121 21.12 0.62 13.61
N SER A 122 22.40 0.63 13.97
CA SER A 122 23.17 -0.59 14.24
C SER A 122 22.97 -1.18 15.63
N ASP A 123 22.31 -0.47 16.56
CA ASP A 123 22.09 -0.95 17.93
C ASP A 123 21.01 -2.04 17.97
N PRO A 124 21.31 -3.25 18.48
CA PRO A 124 20.34 -4.36 18.49
C PRO A 124 19.10 -4.09 19.35
N ALA A 125 19.23 -3.32 20.44
CA ALA A 125 18.09 -3.01 21.31
C ALA A 125 17.16 -2.00 20.63
N PHE A 126 17.72 -0.98 20.00
CA PHE A 126 16.97 -0.03 19.17
C PHE A 126 16.28 -0.73 18.00
N GLN A 127 16.98 -1.61 17.28
CA GLN A 127 16.38 -2.41 16.20
C GLN A 127 15.22 -3.29 16.68
N ALA A 128 15.34 -3.90 17.86
CA ALA A 128 14.26 -4.69 18.45
C ALA A 128 13.03 -3.83 18.81
N GLN A 129 13.23 -2.59 19.26
CA GLN A 129 12.15 -1.64 19.49
C GLN A 129 11.51 -1.17 18.18
N LEU A 130 12.33 -0.83 17.18
CA LEU A 130 11.87 -0.35 15.87
C LEU A 130 11.00 -1.40 15.16
N LYS A 131 11.38 -2.68 15.24
CA LYS A 131 10.59 -3.82 14.73
C LYS A 131 9.23 -4.04 15.38
N ARG A 132 8.95 -3.38 16.51
CA ARG A 132 7.62 -3.42 17.16
C ARG A 132 6.81 -2.15 16.89
N LEU A 133 7.43 -1.16 16.26
CA LEU A 133 6.79 0.11 15.96
C LEU A 133 5.70 -0.11 14.91
N ASP A 134 4.47 0.15 15.31
CA ASP A 134 3.36 0.25 14.38
C ASP A 134 3.22 1.69 13.87
N LEU A 135 3.71 1.92 12.65
CA LEU A 135 3.59 3.23 11.98
C LEU A 135 2.14 3.62 11.67
N ASN A 136 1.16 2.73 11.81
CA ASN A 136 -0.25 3.10 11.68
C ASN A 136 -0.79 3.94 12.84
N VAL A 137 -0.17 3.79 14.03
CA VAL A 137 -0.66 4.37 15.29
C VAL A 137 0.50 4.88 16.15
N ILE A 138 1.46 5.56 15.51
CA ILE A 138 2.76 5.90 16.12
C ILE A 138 2.62 6.69 17.42
N ASP A 139 1.62 7.57 17.57
CA ASP A 139 1.45 8.37 18.78
C ASP A 139 1.12 7.55 20.03
N ASN A 140 0.62 6.32 19.85
CA ASN A 140 0.43 5.34 20.93
C ASN A 140 1.71 4.54 21.23
N ALA A 141 2.61 4.43 20.25
CA ALA A 141 3.84 3.63 20.31
C ALA A 141 5.11 4.49 20.51
N LYS A 142 5.03 5.81 20.43
CA LYS A 142 6.19 6.72 20.45
C LYS A 142 7.02 6.60 21.72
N HIS A 143 6.42 6.23 22.84
CA HIS A 143 7.13 5.98 24.10
C HIS A 143 8.07 4.77 24.04
N GLN A 144 7.93 3.90 23.02
CA GLN A 144 8.80 2.74 22.82
C GLN A 144 10.18 3.14 22.28
N LEU A 145 10.30 4.30 21.62
CA LEU A 145 11.55 4.83 21.09
C LEU A 145 11.80 6.22 21.68
N ASN A 146 12.93 6.39 22.35
CA ASN A 146 13.32 7.69 22.92
C ASN A 146 13.89 8.61 21.83
N LEU A 147 13.01 9.06 20.93
CA LEU A 147 13.29 10.00 19.83
C LEU A 147 12.57 11.32 20.07
N ASP A 148 13.15 12.40 19.56
CA ASP A 148 12.48 13.69 19.44
C ASP A 148 11.57 13.64 18.21
N TRP A 149 10.33 13.19 18.44
CA TRP A 149 9.39 12.92 17.37
C TRP A 149 8.91 14.21 16.70
N VAL A 150 9.11 14.28 15.38
CA VAL A 150 8.52 15.29 14.50
C VAL A 150 6.99 15.24 14.56
N SER A 151 6.35 16.40 14.50
CA SER A 151 4.88 16.51 14.57
C SER A 151 4.20 16.07 13.26
N VAL A 152 2.88 15.96 13.27
CA VAL A 152 2.11 15.64 12.04
C VAL A 152 2.17 16.81 11.07
N GLU A 153 2.03 18.03 11.59
CA GLU A 153 2.03 19.27 10.83
C GLU A 153 3.37 19.45 10.10
N GLU A 154 4.50 19.34 10.83
CA GLU A 154 5.84 19.45 10.24
C GLU A 154 6.11 18.38 9.18
N ALA A 155 5.65 17.14 9.41
CA ALA A 155 5.82 16.07 8.42
C ALA A 155 4.98 16.28 7.15
N VAL A 156 3.77 16.83 7.28
CA VAL A 156 2.91 17.16 6.13
C VAL A 156 3.49 18.31 5.33
N GLU A 157 3.99 19.35 6.01
CA GLU A 157 4.71 20.46 5.35
C GLU A 157 5.94 19.95 4.61
N HIS A 158 6.75 19.09 5.24
CA HIS A 158 7.94 18.49 4.63
C HIS A 158 7.62 17.61 3.40
N LEU A 159 6.51 16.85 3.44
CA LEU A 159 6.05 16.07 2.28
C LEU A 159 5.65 16.98 1.12
N ASN A 160 5.02 18.12 1.40
CA ASN A 160 4.64 19.11 0.39
C ASN A 160 5.88 19.80 -0.23
N GLU A 161 6.90 20.11 0.58
CA GLU A 161 8.20 20.59 0.10
C GLU A 161 8.92 19.53 -0.76
N SER A 162 8.87 18.27 -0.33
CA SER A 162 9.41 17.14 -1.08
C SER A 162 8.73 16.98 -2.43
N GLN A 163 7.42 17.17 -2.51
CA GLN A 163 6.69 17.16 -3.77
C GLN A 163 7.18 18.28 -4.71
N THR A 164 7.38 19.50 -4.18
CA THR A 164 7.94 20.62 -4.96
C THR A 164 9.33 20.28 -5.50
N TYR A 165 10.16 19.61 -4.70
CA TYR A 165 11.46 19.12 -5.16
C TYR A 165 11.31 18.07 -6.27
N ILE A 166 10.34 17.15 -6.15
CA ILE A 166 10.09 16.12 -7.15
C ILE A 166 9.69 16.74 -8.48
N GLU A 167 8.73 17.66 -8.49
CA GLU A 167 8.26 18.36 -9.69
C GLU A 167 9.39 19.11 -10.40
N LYS A 168 10.29 19.74 -9.63
CA LYS A 168 11.42 20.49 -10.18
C LYS A 168 12.49 19.60 -10.82
N ASN A 169 12.73 18.41 -10.27
CA ASN A 169 13.90 17.58 -10.64
C ASN A 169 13.55 16.33 -11.44
N PHE A 170 12.31 15.85 -11.38
CA PHE A 170 11.85 14.59 -11.97
C PHE A 170 10.60 14.73 -12.84
N ALA A 171 10.20 15.96 -13.19
CA ALA A 171 9.15 16.16 -14.17
C ALA A 171 9.55 15.51 -15.51
N SER A 172 8.62 14.73 -16.07
CA SER A 172 8.78 14.07 -17.35
C SER A 172 7.49 14.19 -18.15
N ASN A 173 7.62 14.43 -19.45
CA ASN A 173 6.52 14.39 -20.42
C ASN A 173 6.30 12.97 -20.97
N GLU A 174 7.00 11.96 -20.45
CA GLU A 174 6.80 10.57 -20.82
C GLU A 174 5.40 10.12 -20.39
N ILE A 175 4.62 9.62 -21.34
CA ILE A 175 3.32 9.01 -21.08
C ILE A 175 3.57 7.62 -20.51
N ILE A 176 3.18 7.41 -19.25
CA ILE A 176 3.32 6.14 -18.54
C ILE A 176 2.04 5.31 -18.55
N PHE A 177 0.90 5.92 -18.88
CA PHE A 177 -0.38 5.23 -18.97
C PHE A 177 -1.38 5.94 -19.88
N GLU A 178 -2.16 5.16 -20.64
CA GLU A 178 -3.25 5.65 -21.46
C GLU A 178 -4.57 5.05 -20.97
N PRO A 179 -5.43 5.81 -20.29
CA PRO A 179 -6.65 5.28 -19.67
C PRO A 179 -7.85 5.21 -20.64
N LYS A 180 -7.70 5.70 -21.88
CA LYS A 180 -8.76 5.74 -22.88
C LYS A 180 -9.23 4.33 -23.27
N ASN A 181 -10.54 4.19 -23.40
CA ASN A 181 -11.25 2.95 -23.75
C ASN A 181 -10.99 1.79 -22.78
N VAL A 182 -10.63 2.11 -21.54
CA VAL A 182 -10.46 1.12 -20.46
C VAL A 182 -11.62 1.26 -19.48
N ARG A 183 -12.18 0.12 -19.08
CA ARG A 183 -13.10 0.02 -17.96
C ARG A 183 -12.29 -0.13 -16.68
N PHE A 184 -12.63 0.65 -15.67
CA PHE A 184 -11.96 0.67 -14.38
C PHE A 184 -12.92 0.23 -13.27
N LYS A 185 -12.33 -0.44 -12.28
CA LYS A 185 -12.91 -0.66 -10.97
C LYS A 185 -12.24 0.31 -10.00
N ASN A 186 -13.05 1.13 -9.32
CA ASN A 186 -12.61 2.05 -8.27
C ASN A 186 -13.19 1.59 -6.94
N ILE A 187 -12.34 1.09 -6.06
CA ILE A 187 -12.69 0.67 -4.71
C ILE A 187 -12.38 1.79 -3.73
N ILE A 188 -13.33 2.10 -2.85
CA ILE A 188 -13.19 3.13 -1.83
C ILE A 188 -13.28 2.48 -0.46
N ILE A 189 -12.28 2.69 0.40
CA ILE A 189 -12.25 2.14 1.76
C ILE A 189 -12.25 3.30 2.76
N LYS A 190 -13.34 3.41 3.52
CA LYS A 190 -13.42 4.32 4.66
C LYS A 190 -12.62 3.72 5.82
N LYS A 191 -11.52 4.35 6.21
CA LYS A 191 -10.65 3.87 7.30
C LYS A 191 -11.05 4.49 8.64
N LYS A 192 -11.33 5.79 8.64
CA LYS A 192 -11.83 6.53 9.80
C LYS A 192 -12.92 7.52 9.40
N ASP A 193 -13.88 7.74 10.30
CA ASP A 193 -14.84 8.83 10.15
C ASP A 193 -14.27 10.18 10.63
N TRP A 194 -15.03 11.26 10.48
CA TRP A 194 -14.59 12.61 10.82
C TRP A 194 -14.32 12.81 12.32
N GLN A 195 -14.88 11.96 13.19
CA GLN A 195 -14.60 11.96 14.64
C GLN A 195 -13.33 11.19 14.99
N GLY A 196 -12.75 10.46 14.03
CA GLY A 196 -11.59 9.58 14.25
C GLY A 196 -11.98 8.21 14.78
N ARG A 197 -13.20 7.73 14.47
CA ARG A 197 -13.63 6.38 14.80
C ARG A 197 -13.17 5.42 13.73
N ALA A 198 -12.62 4.27 14.13
CA ALA A 198 -12.11 3.28 13.20
C ALA A 198 -13.26 2.55 12.50
N CYS A 199 -13.22 2.52 11.17
CA CYS A 199 -14.25 1.89 10.37
C CYS A 199 -13.84 0.44 10.08
N ALA A 200 -14.57 -0.50 10.69
CA ALA A 200 -14.29 -1.92 10.60
C ALA A 200 -15.37 -2.67 9.81
N PHE A 201 -14.93 -3.60 8.96
CA PHE A 201 -15.77 -4.61 8.33
C PHE A 201 -16.08 -5.72 9.36
N ASP A 202 -17.34 -5.92 9.69
CA ASP A 202 -17.78 -6.92 10.67
C ASP A 202 -18.10 -8.23 9.96
N ILE A 203 -17.16 -9.17 10.00
CA ILE A 203 -17.20 -10.43 9.23
C ILE A 203 -18.48 -11.23 9.55
N ARG A 204 -19.01 -11.11 10.78
CA ARG A 204 -20.24 -11.82 11.20
C ARG A 204 -21.48 -11.38 10.43
N TYR A 205 -21.47 -10.17 9.86
CA TYR A 205 -22.57 -9.61 9.10
C TYR A 205 -22.29 -9.55 7.59
N GLN A 206 -21.19 -10.13 7.11
CA GLN A 206 -20.76 -10.02 5.70
C GLN A 206 -21.84 -10.44 4.69
N HIS A 207 -22.66 -11.45 5.03
CA HIS A 207 -23.76 -11.92 4.18
C HIS A 207 -25.13 -11.34 4.56
N HIS A 208 -25.20 -10.47 5.56
CA HIS A 208 -26.48 -9.92 6.00
C HIS A 208 -26.97 -8.82 5.03
N PRO A 209 -28.20 -8.88 4.48
CA PRO A 209 -28.64 -8.00 3.39
C PRO A 209 -28.70 -6.52 3.75
N ARG A 210 -28.85 -6.21 5.05
CA ARG A 210 -28.84 -4.83 5.56
C ARG A 210 -27.48 -4.37 6.05
N TYR A 211 -26.45 -5.22 6.00
CA TYR A 211 -25.11 -4.78 6.37
C TYR A 211 -24.59 -3.75 5.38
N ARG A 212 -23.85 -2.78 5.91
CA ARG A 212 -23.29 -1.65 5.16
C ARG A 212 -21.81 -1.60 5.51
N PRO A 213 -20.93 -2.17 4.67
CA PRO A 213 -19.51 -2.19 4.97
C PRO A 213 -18.89 -0.79 4.82
N PRO A 214 -17.68 -0.58 5.35
CA PRO A 214 -16.88 0.62 5.09
C PRO A 214 -16.15 0.55 3.72
N ILE A 215 -16.74 -0.15 2.74
CA ILE A 215 -16.19 -0.37 1.41
C ILE A 215 -17.26 0.02 0.39
N GLY A 216 -16.88 0.88 -0.56
CA GLY A 216 -17.67 1.29 -1.72
C GLY A 216 -16.99 0.87 -3.02
N GLU A 217 -17.74 0.89 -4.11
CA GLU A 217 -17.24 0.59 -5.45
C GLU A 217 -17.97 1.45 -6.48
N VAL A 218 -17.19 2.04 -7.38
CA VAL A 218 -17.64 2.73 -8.59
C VAL A 218 -16.93 2.09 -9.78
N ASN A 219 -17.70 1.72 -10.79
CA ASN A 219 -17.16 1.20 -12.04
C ASN A 219 -17.35 2.26 -13.11
N PHE A 220 -16.33 2.55 -13.92
CA PHE A 220 -16.45 3.56 -14.96
C PHE A 220 -15.61 3.23 -16.19
N THR A 221 -15.97 3.80 -17.33
CA THR A 221 -15.20 3.73 -18.57
C THR A 221 -14.87 5.14 -19.04
N ILE A 222 -13.61 5.38 -19.39
CA ILE A 222 -13.19 6.63 -20.04
C ILE A 222 -13.20 6.39 -21.55
N THR A 223 -14.00 7.15 -22.28
CA THR A 223 -14.08 7.10 -23.76
C THR A 223 -13.40 8.32 -24.37
N GLU A 224 -13.41 8.45 -25.70
CA GLU A 224 -12.87 9.64 -26.38
C GLU A 224 -13.59 10.94 -26.01
N THR A 225 -14.87 10.90 -25.64
CA THR A 225 -15.69 12.11 -25.43
C THR A 225 -16.44 12.13 -24.10
N SER A 226 -16.37 11.06 -23.31
CA SER A 226 -17.16 10.94 -22.09
C SER A 226 -16.56 10.03 -21.03
N LEU A 227 -16.84 10.36 -19.78
CA LEU A 227 -16.75 9.46 -18.64
C LEU A 227 -18.12 8.80 -18.44
N ILE A 228 -18.15 7.47 -18.48
CA ILE A 228 -19.37 6.68 -18.26
C ILE A 228 -19.24 5.97 -16.93
N GLN A 229 -19.97 6.40 -15.90
CA GLN A 229 -20.08 5.66 -14.65
C GLN A 229 -21.17 4.59 -14.82
N HIS A 230 -20.84 3.35 -14.48
CA HIS A 230 -21.72 2.19 -14.61
C HIS A 230 -22.45 1.87 -13.31
N PRO A 231 -23.53 1.07 -13.37
CA PRO A 231 -24.19 0.59 -12.17
C PRO A 231 -23.23 -0.05 -11.17
N SER A 232 -23.26 0.43 -9.93
CA SER A 232 -22.38 0.01 -8.85
C SER A 232 -22.99 0.34 -7.48
N ILE A 233 -22.35 -0.12 -6.40
CA ILE A 233 -22.86 0.10 -5.02
C ILE A 233 -22.69 1.54 -4.54
N GLY A 234 -21.87 2.35 -5.23
CA GLY A 234 -21.55 3.73 -4.91
C GLY A 234 -20.42 3.88 -3.88
N ASP A 235 -20.12 5.12 -3.54
CA ASP A 235 -18.97 5.54 -2.73
C ASP A 235 -19.35 6.51 -1.59
N TYR A 236 -20.64 6.80 -1.39
CA TYR A 236 -21.09 7.71 -0.34
C TYR A 236 -21.14 7.02 1.02
N PHE A 237 -20.52 7.62 2.04
CA PHE A 237 -20.49 7.09 3.41
C PHE A 237 -21.19 8.00 4.42
N GLN A 238 -22.02 7.42 5.27
CA GLN A 238 -22.52 8.05 6.49
C GLN A 238 -21.69 7.55 7.69
N GLY A 239 -20.69 8.34 8.08
CA GLY A 239 -19.70 7.91 9.08
C GLY A 239 -18.85 6.78 8.51
N CYS A 240 -18.96 5.58 9.09
CA CYS A 240 -18.28 4.36 8.64
C CYS A 240 -19.12 3.46 7.72
N PHE A 241 -20.37 3.83 7.42
CA PHE A 241 -21.31 2.95 6.75
C PHE A 241 -21.63 3.45 5.34
N LEU A 242 -21.51 2.58 4.33
CA LEU A 242 -21.91 2.90 2.97
C LEU A 242 -23.42 3.21 2.88
N ALA A 243 -23.77 4.31 2.23
CA ALA A 243 -25.14 4.77 2.04
C ALA A 243 -25.70 4.26 0.70
N ARG A 244 -26.49 3.19 0.76
CA ARG A 244 -27.05 2.56 -0.46
C ARG A 244 -28.12 3.38 -1.19
N ASN A 245 -28.62 4.47 -0.61
CA ASN A 245 -29.52 5.39 -1.31
C ASN A 245 -28.80 6.25 -2.35
N HIS A 246 -27.46 6.20 -2.40
CA HIS A 246 -26.62 6.86 -3.41
C HIS A 246 -25.95 5.83 -4.34
N SER A 247 -26.48 4.61 -4.46
CA SER A 247 -25.98 3.64 -5.44
C SER A 247 -26.26 4.12 -6.86
N ILE A 248 -25.33 3.82 -7.78
CA ILE A 248 -25.50 4.09 -9.21
C ILE A 248 -26.33 2.95 -9.79
N THR A 249 -27.52 3.26 -10.30
CA THR A 249 -28.48 2.25 -10.80
C THR A 249 -28.55 2.13 -12.31
N GLU A 250 -28.05 3.14 -13.02
CA GLU A 250 -28.00 3.23 -14.48
C GLU A 250 -26.71 3.93 -14.90
N ASP A 251 -26.35 3.82 -16.17
CA ASP A 251 -25.16 4.51 -16.69
C ASP A 251 -25.34 6.04 -16.57
N ILE A 252 -24.37 6.71 -15.95
CA ILE A 252 -24.28 8.18 -15.90
C ILE A 252 -23.18 8.61 -16.85
N VAL A 253 -23.53 9.40 -17.85
CA VAL A 253 -22.61 9.84 -18.91
C VAL A 253 -22.33 11.33 -18.75
N GLU A 254 -21.05 11.68 -18.60
CA GLU A 254 -20.60 13.06 -18.52
C GLU A 254 -19.55 13.37 -19.58
N PRO A 255 -19.59 14.56 -20.22
CA PRO A 255 -18.55 14.99 -21.16
C PRO A 255 -17.17 15.01 -20.49
N ILE A 256 -16.15 14.50 -21.18
CA ILE A 256 -14.80 14.36 -20.62
C ILE A 256 -14.16 15.72 -20.31
N GLU A 257 -14.56 16.77 -21.02
CA GLU A 257 -14.03 18.13 -20.88
C GLU A 257 -14.32 18.75 -19.50
N LYS A 258 -15.29 18.22 -18.75
CA LYS A 258 -15.55 18.66 -17.37
C LYS A 258 -14.44 18.28 -16.40
N PHE A 259 -13.61 17.30 -16.75
CA PHE A 259 -12.61 16.70 -15.87
C PHE A 259 -11.18 17.10 -16.23
N SER A 260 -10.98 17.97 -17.23
CA SER A 260 -9.64 18.32 -17.75
C SER A 260 -8.73 18.99 -16.71
N GLU A 261 -9.30 19.56 -15.66
CA GLU A 261 -8.55 20.20 -14.56
C GLU A 261 -8.35 19.28 -13.34
N TRP A 262 -8.86 18.03 -13.38
CA TRP A 262 -8.79 17.13 -12.24
C TRP A 262 -7.47 16.36 -12.22
N GLU A 263 -6.80 16.36 -11.07
CA GLU A 263 -5.63 15.52 -10.80
C GLU A 263 -6.05 14.04 -10.62
N SER A 264 -6.35 13.37 -11.73
CA SER A 264 -6.80 11.98 -11.75
C SER A 264 -6.55 11.34 -13.12
N LEU A 265 -6.77 10.02 -13.21
CA LEU A 265 -6.77 9.29 -14.50
C LEU A 265 -7.69 9.90 -15.55
N VAL A 266 -8.80 10.52 -15.13
CA VAL A 266 -9.77 11.13 -16.05
C VAL A 266 -9.19 12.41 -16.65
N GLY A 267 -8.53 13.26 -15.84
CA GLY A 267 -8.03 14.56 -16.28
C GLY A 267 -6.87 14.48 -17.27
N CYS A 268 -5.98 13.50 -17.12
CA CYS A 268 -4.90 13.26 -18.08
C CYS A 268 -5.27 12.31 -19.23
N SER A 269 -6.52 11.85 -19.30
CA SER A 269 -6.93 10.84 -20.28
C SER A 269 -6.78 11.31 -21.72
N ASP A 270 -6.91 12.61 -21.97
CA ASP A 270 -6.90 13.15 -23.32
C ASP A 270 -5.53 13.18 -23.99
N THR A 271 -4.50 13.49 -23.20
CA THR A 271 -3.12 13.62 -23.63
C THR A 271 -2.28 12.36 -23.38
N GLY A 272 -2.84 11.40 -22.65
CA GLY A 272 -2.05 10.37 -21.98
C GLY A 272 -1.47 10.91 -20.67
N CYS A 273 -1.32 10.01 -19.70
CA CYS A 273 -0.94 10.36 -18.35
C CYS A 273 0.55 10.21 -18.13
N THR A 274 1.18 11.27 -17.62
CA THR A 274 2.57 11.30 -17.19
C THR A 274 2.71 10.89 -15.73
N ARG A 275 3.96 10.80 -15.25
CA ARG A 275 4.24 10.59 -13.83
C ARG A 275 3.61 11.69 -12.97
N ASN A 276 3.72 12.95 -13.40
CA ASN A 276 3.25 14.10 -12.61
C ASN A 276 1.72 14.14 -12.51
N ASP A 277 1.01 13.66 -13.52
CA ASP A 277 -0.46 13.62 -13.51
C ASP A 277 -0.99 12.57 -12.53
N LEU A 278 -0.22 11.50 -12.28
CA LEU A 278 -0.67 10.33 -11.52
C LEU A 278 0.09 10.08 -10.22
N ASN A 279 1.04 10.96 -9.86
CA ASN A 279 1.80 10.87 -8.63
C ASN A 279 2.00 12.26 -8.03
N GLY A 280 1.62 12.41 -6.76
CA GLY A 280 1.79 13.67 -6.07
C GLY A 280 1.35 13.63 -4.61
N PHE A 281 1.67 14.70 -3.91
CA PHE A 281 1.20 14.99 -2.57
C PHE A 281 0.79 16.45 -2.50
N SER A 282 -0.38 16.73 -1.94
CA SER A 282 -0.88 18.09 -1.79
C SER A 282 -1.54 18.29 -0.43
N LEU A 283 -1.47 19.53 0.04
CA LEU A 283 -2.25 20.04 1.16
C LEU A 283 -3.43 20.83 0.61
N GLU A 284 -4.63 20.30 0.78
CA GLU A 284 -5.86 21.02 0.43
C GLU A 284 -6.33 21.85 1.62
N ASP A 285 -6.43 23.17 1.43
CA ASP A 285 -7.01 24.13 2.38
C ASP A 285 -7.85 25.17 1.61
N TYR A 286 -9.10 24.83 1.29
CA TYR A 286 -10.00 25.69 0.51
C TYR A 286 -11.49 25.41 0.79
N ASP A 287 -12.35 26.37 0.41
CA ASP A 287 -13.80 26.25 0.49
C ASP A 287 -14.36 25.64 -0.81
N ASP A 288 -15.01 24.48 -0.69
CA ASP A 288 -15.69 23.78 -1.79
C ASP A 288 -17.20 23.95 -1.63
N GLU A 289 -17.75 25.03 -2.19
CA GLU A 289 -19.19 25.35 -2.14
C GLU A 289 -19.81 25.32 -0.71
N GLY A 290 -19.04 25.73 0.30
CA GLY A 290 -19.43 25.74 1.71
C GLY A 290 -18.98 24.52 2.50
N ASP A 291 -18.36 23.53 1.86
CA ASP A 291 -17.70 22.38 2.51
C ASP A 291 -16.18 22.57 2.54
N TRP A 292 -15.70 23.23 3.60
CA TRP A 292 -14.28 23.49 3.79
C TRP A 292 -13.45 22.21 3.84
N LYS A 293 -12.42 22.13 2.99
CA LYS A 293 -11.42 21.07 3.00
C LYS A 293 -10.20 21.53 3.78
N TYR A 294 -9.72 20.68 4.68
CA TYR A 294 -8.39 20.80 5.30
C TYR A 294 -7.84 19.39 5.47
N ARG A 295 -7.08 18.93 4.48
CA ARG A 295 -6.63 17.54 4.39
C ARG A 295 -5.36 17.41 3.56
N SER A 296 -4.60 16.36 3.84
CA SER A 296 -3.58 15.88 2.91
C SER A 296 -4.22 14.95 1.88
N VAL A 297 -3.74 15.05 0.64
CA VAL A 297 -4.09 14.17 -0.48
C VAL A 297 -2.80 13.60 -1.06
N ALA A 298 -2.76 12.30 -1.32
CA ALA A 298 -1.63 11.65 -1.95
C ALA A 298 -2.11 10.73 -3.07
N LEU A 299 -1.58 10.95 -4.27
CA LEU A 299 -1.84 10.16 -5.47
C LEU A 299 -0.59 9.37 -5.82
N ASN A 300 -0.73 8.08 -6.12
CA ASN A 300 0.41 7.21 -6.44
C ASN A 300 -0.02 6.19 -7.50
N PHE A 301 0.68 6.15 -8.62
CA PHE A 301 0.44 5.19 -9.69
C PHE A 301 1.67 4.32 -9.90
N ASP A 302 1.45 3.01 -9.96
CA ASP A 302 2.48 2.05 -10.30
C ASP A 302 2.22 1.48 -11.71
N PRO A 303 3.06 1.81 -12.71
CA PRO A 303 2.92 1.30 -14.07
C PRO A 303 3.01 -0.22 -14.19
N SER A 304 3.69 -0.89 -13.26
CA SER A 304 3.86 -2.35 -13.27
C SER A 304 2.56 -3.06 -12.88
N THR A 305 1.88 -2.54 -11.86
CA THR A 305 0.60 -3.08 -11.36
C THR A 305 -0.61 -2.45 -12.05
N ARG A 306 -0.43 -1.31 -12.72
CA ARG A 306 -1.49 -0.42 -13.26
C ARG A 306 -2.50 0.00 -12.19
N LEU A 307 -2.03 0.12 -10.95
CA LEU A 307 -2.82 0.50 -9.81
C LEU A 307 -2.59 1.98 -9.50
N LEU A 308 -3.67 2.76 -9.53
CA LEU A 308 -3.71 4.10 -8.95
C LEU A 308 -4.23 3.99 -7.51
N MET A 309 -3.48 4.53 -6.57
CA MET A 309 -3.88 4.71 -5.18
C MET A 309 -4.07 6.18 -4.88
N GLU A 310 -5.23 6.52 -4.32
CA GLU A 310 -5.48 7.84 -3.74
C GLU A 310 -5.68 7.67 -2.23
N LYS A 311 -5.15 8.61 -1.45
CA LYS A 311 -5.20 8.59 0.00
C LYS A 311 -5.49 9.98 0.51
N VAL A 312 -6.46 10.09 1.40
CA VAL A 312 -6.75 11.37 2.06
C VAL A 312 -6.77 11.22 3.57
N GLN A 313 -6.30 12.27 4.25
CA GLN A 313 -6.37 12.37 5.70
C GLN A 313 -6.70 13.80 6.12
N GLY A 314 -7.78 13.95 6.88
CA GLY A 314 -8.12 15.20 7.55
C GLY A 314 -7.06 15.58 8.58
N LEU A 315 -6.76 16.89 8.66
CA LEU A 315 -5.64 17.43 9.44
C LEU A 315 -6.06 18.11 10.75
N GLY A 316 -7.31 17.93 11.17
CA GLY A 316 -7.80 18.51 12.41
C GLY A 316 -8.60 19.80 12.22
N GLN A 317 -8.78 20.52 13.33
CA GLN A 317 -9.47 21.80 13.37
C GLN A 317 -8.55 22.92 12.87
N ASN A 318 -9.12 23.90 12.18
CA ASN A 318 -8.48 25.18 11.86
C ASN A 318 -9.49 26.32 12.03
N GLU A 319 -9.19 27.52 11.53
CA GLU A 319 -10.11 28.66 11.67
C GLU A 319 -11.45 28.45 10.94
N HIS A 320 -11.47 27.67 9.86
CA HIS A 320 -12.65 27.38 9.04
C HIS A 320 -13.35 26.07 9.46
N ILE A 321 -12.62 25.11 10.03
CA ILE A 321 -13.12 23.78 10.40
C ILE A 321 -13.16 23.63 11.92
N GLN A 322 -14.37 23.68 12.47
CA GLN A 322 -14.61 23.60 13.93
C GLN A 322 -14.84 22.18 14.45
N HIS A 323 -14.87 21.16 13.58
CA HIS A 323 -15.01 19.75 13.97
C HIS A 323 -13.67 19.01 13.94
N GLN A 324 -13.60 17.82 14.55
CA GLN A 324 -12.33 17.07 14.71
C GLN A 324 -11.58 16.76 13.41
N ASN A 325 -12.27 16.59 12.27
CA ASN A 325 -11.67 16.42 10.94
C ASN A 325 -10.56 15.35 10.87
N ARG A 326 -10.89 14.12 11.30
CA ARG A 326 -9.93 13.00 11.37
C ARG A 326 -10.25 11.88 10.36
N THR A 327 -10.96 12.23 9.29
CA THR A 327 -11.33 11.27 8.24
C THR A 327 -10.07 10.68 7.60
N GLU A 328 -10.06 9.37 7.38
CA GLU A 328 -9.07 8.70 6.53
C GLU A 328 -9.81 7.85 5.49
N MET A 329 -9.41 7.99 4.22
CA MET A 329 -9.95 7.20 3.11
C MET A 329 -8.83 6.78 2.16
N LEU A 330 -9.08 5.70 1.45
CA LEU A 330 -8.18 5.08 0.48
C LEU A 330 -8.99 4.67 -0.75
N TRP A 331 -8.50 4.98 -1.93
CA TRP A 331 -9.04 4.52 -3.19
C TRP A 331 -8.03 3.62 -3.89
N PHE A 332 -8.55 2.63 -4.59
CA PHE A 332 -7.83 1.81 -5.54
C PHE A 332 -8.56 1.87 -6.88
N THR A 333 -7.93 2.48 -7.88
CA THR A 333 -8.44 2.47 -9.25
C THR A 333 -7.51 1.65 -10.14
N TYR A 334 -8.07 0.65 -10.81
CA TYR A 334 -7.33 -0.24 -11.70
C TYR A 334 -8.24 -0.75 -12.83
N PRO A 335 -7.66 -1.15 -13.98
CA PRO A 335 -8.43 -1.74 -15.07
C PRO A 335 -9.23 -2.97 -14.62
N ASP A 336 -10.52 -3.02 -14.95
CA ASP A 336 -11.42 -4.16 -14.70
C ASP A 336 -11.17 -5.28 -15.72
N SER A 337 -9.94 -5.77 -15.74
CA SER A 337 -9.51 -6.95 -16.50
C SER A 337 -9.15 -8.07 -15.53
N ILE A 338 -9.35 -9.33 -15.96
CA ILE A 338 -9.33 -10.56 -15.13
C ILE A 338 -8.04 -10.76 -14.30
N ASP A 339 -6.96 -10.02 -14.59
CA ASP A 339 -5.66 -10.15 -13.92
C ASP A 339 -5.49 -9.27 -12.65
N SER A 340 -6.55 -8.63 -12.13
CA SER A 340 -6.51 -7.78 -10.92
C SER A 340 -6.99 -8.48 -9.64
N GLN A 341 -6.64 -9.76 -9.50
CA GLN A 341 -7.05 -10.63 -8.40
C GLN A 341 -5.80 -11.17 -7.69
N ILE A 342 -5.82 -11.23 -6.36
CA ILE A 342 -4.66 -11.70 -5.56
C ILE A 342 -4.88 -13.17 -5.23
N ALA A 343 -4.13 -14.08 -5.82
CA ALA A 343 -4.20 -15.51 -5.51
C ALA A 343 -3.73 -15.74 -4.07
N TYR A 344 -4.65 -16.05 -3.15
CA TYR A 344 -4.29 -16.25 -1.74
C TYR A 344 -3.77 -17.67 -1.47
N GLN A 345 -4.10 -18.64 -2.33
CA GLN A 345 -3.68 -20.02 -2.15
C GLN A 345 -2.16 -20.12 -2.32
N GLY A 346 -1.53 -20.87 -1.43
CA GLY A 346 -0.09 -21.05 -1.48
C GLY A 346 0.55 -21.32 -0.13
N VAL A 347 1.87 -21.49 -0.19
CA VAL A 347 2.72 -21.45 1.00
C VAL A 347 3.08 -19.99 1.29
N TRP A 348 2.82 -19.56 2.52
CA TRP A 348 3.14 -18.24 3.03
C TRP A 348 4.10 -18.33 4.20
N GLN A 349 5.13 -17.51 4.19
CA GLN A 349 6.01 -17.31 5.33
C GLN A 349 5.46 -16.18 6.19
N GLN A 350 5.23 -16.46 7.47
CA GLN A 350 4.82 -15.46 8.46
C GLN A 350 6.00 -15.11 9.37
N THR A 351 6.29 -13.81 9.49
CA THR A 351 7.17 -13.25 10.51
C THR A 351 6.34 -12.49 11.53
N GLN A 352 6.27 -12.98 12.77
CA GLN A 352 5.51 -12.37 13.85
C GLN A 352 6.45 -11.67 14.84
N TYR A 353 6.16 -10.40 15.13
CA TYR A 353 6.92 -9.56 16.05
C TYR A 353 6.25 -9.56 17.43
N LEU A 354 6.93 -10.09 18.44
CA LEU A 354 6.48 -10.18 19.84
C LEU A 354 7.30 -9.25 20.75
N ARG A 355 6.83 -9.08 22.01
CA ARG A 355 7.43 -8.17 23.00
C ARG A 355 8.90 -8.42 23.33
N ASP A 356 9.46 -9.60 23.09
CA ASP A 356 10.88 -9.91 23.36
C ASP A 356 11.51 -10.81 22.29
N SER A 357 10.77 -11.19 21.25
CA SER A 357 11.25 -12.14 20.23
C SER A 357 10.56 -11.93 18.88
N MET A 358 11.16 -12.50 17.84
CA MET A 358 10.53 -12.70 16.55
C MET A 358 10.25 -14.20 16.40
N LYS A 359 9.07 -14.54 15.90
CA LYS A 359 8.73 -15.93 15.55
C LYS A 359 8.49 -16.03 14.06
N GLN A 360 9.20 -16.93 13.40
CA GLN A 360 8.91 -17.30 12.01
C GLN A 360 8.06 -18.57 12.01
N SER A 361 7.08 -18.62 11.12
CA SER A 361 6.26 -19.80 10.90
C SER A 361 5.82 -19.89 9.45
N CYS A 362 5.48 -21.09 9.01
CA CYS A 362 5.06 -21.35 7.64
C CYS A 362 3.60 -21.78 7.64
N LEU A 363 2.80 -21.12 6.81
CA LEU A 363 1.39 -21.40 6.60
C LEU A 363 1.16 -21.93 5.19
N LEU A 364 0.16 -22.78 5.06
CA LEU A 364 -0.42 -23.22 3.79
C LEU A 364 -1.87 -22.77 3.79
N MET A 365 -2.20 -21.86 2.88
CA MET A 365 -3.56 -21.34 2.71
C MET A 365 -4.25 -22.10 1.58
N ARG A 366 -5.45 -22.61 1.86
CA ARG A 366 -6.34 -23.32 0.93
C ARG A 366 -7.77 -22.88 1.17
N TYR A 367 -8.68 -23.21 0.26
CA TYR A 367 -10.11 -22.90 0.45
C TYR A 367 -10.61 -23.39 1.82
N ASN A 368 -11.15 -22.47 2.62
CA ASN A 368 -11.63 -22.67 3.99
C ASN A 368 -10.62 -23.24 5.00
N GLN A 369 -9.31 -23.21 4.71
CA GLN A 369 -8.33 -23.83 5.60
C GLN A 369 -6.99 -23.08 5.64
N VAL A 370 -6.46 -22.93 6.85
CA VAL A 370 -5.09 -22.48 7.10
C VAL A 370 -4.37 -23.55 7.89
N LEU A 371 -3.36 -24.17 7.27
CA LEU A 371 -2.52 -25.19 7.88
C LEU A 371 -1.15 -24.60 8.23
N ARG A 372 -0.54 -25.05 9.31
CA ARG A 372 0.79 -24.64 9.76
C ARG A 372 1.77 -25.82 9.68
N LEU A 373 3.01 -25.51 9.29
CA LEU A 373 4.13 -26.42 9.45
C LEU A 373 4.41 -26.65 10.95
N PRO A 374 4.39 -27.89 11.47
CA PRO A 374 4.53 -28.14 12.91
C PRO A 374 5.88 -27.74 13.51
N VAL A 375 6.90 -27.55 12.67
CA VAL A 375 8.25 -27.15 13.09
C VAL A 375 8.56 -25.75 12.59
N ASP A 376 9.20 -24.95 13.44
CA ASP A 376 9.68 -23.62 13.02
C ASP A 376 10.75 -23.80 11.93
N ALA A 377 10.60 -23.07 10.83
CA ALA A 377 11.52 -23.11 9.70
C ALA A 377 11.83 -21.68 9.25
N ILE A 378 13.11 -21.41 8.99
CA ILE A 378 13.57 -20.10 8.49
C ILE A 378 13.13 -19.90 7.04
N THR A 379 13.07 -21.00 6.27
CA THR A 379 12.60 -21.02 4.89
C THR A 379 11.47 -22.04 4.80
N CYS A 380 10.34 -21.61 4.25
CA CYS A 380 9.18 -22.47 4.15
C CYS A 380 9.33 -23.52 3.05
N PRO A 381 9.18 -24.83 3.35
CA PRO A 381 9.23 -25.88 2.34
C PRO A 381 8.00 -25.78 1.43
N THR A 382 8.20 -26.00 0.13
CA THR A 382 7.08 -25.98 -0.84
C THR A 382 6.25 -27.27 -0.84
N ASP A 383 6.71 -28.34 -0.19
CA ASP A 383 5.96 -29.59 -0.07
C ASP A 383 4.78 -29.42 0.91
N THR A 384 3.59 -29.21 0.34
CA THR A 384 2.34 -28.94 1.06
C THR A 384 1.92 -30.07 2.01
N ARG A 385 2.42 -31.30 1.82
CA ARG A 385 2.11 -32.46 2.68
C ARG A 385 2.70 -32.33 4.09
N LEU A 386 3.68 -31.45 4.27
CA LEU A 386 4.33 -31.21 5.57
C LEU A 386 3.48 -30.32 6.50
N TYR A 387 2.47 -29.64 5.96
CA TYR A 387 1.61 -28.71 6.69
C TYR A 387 0.41 -29.47 7.25
N THR A 388 0.52 -29.92 8.49
CA THR A 388 -0.48 -30.82 9.09
C THR A 388 -1.23 -30.24 10.28
N GLN A 389 -0.79 -29.10 10.82
CA GLN A 389 -1.43 -28.49 11.98
C GLN A 389 -2.53 -27.53 11.51
N ASP A 390 -3.80 -27.88 11.74
CA ASP A 390 -4.90 -26.97 11.44
C ASP A 390 -4.93 -25.80 12.43
N VAL A 391 -4.79 -24.59 11.91
CA VAL A 391 -4.79 -23.33 12.66
C VAL A 391 -5.85 -22.37 12.12
N THR A 392 -6.83 -22.85 11.35
CA THR A 392 -7.84 -22.03 10.67
C THR A 392 -8.55 -21.07 11.63
N ASN A 393 -8.85 -21.52 12.85
CA ASN A 393 -9.52 -20.70 13.87
C ASN A 393 -8.67 -19.51 14.37
N ASP A 394 -7.35 -19.56 14.24
CA ASP A 394 -6.44 -18.47 14.63
C ASP A 394 -6.43 -17.33 13.58
N TYR A 395 -7.00 -17.59 12.40
CA TYR A 395 -6.97 -16.71 11.23
C TYR A 395 -8.37 -16.47 10.63
N LEU A 396 -9.43 -16.50 11.45
CA LEU A 396 -10.81 -16.22 10.99
C LEU A 396 -10.98 -14.79 10.41
N ASP A 397 -10.04 -13.90 10.69
CA ASP A 397 -9.90 -12.58 10.10
C ASP A 397 -9.33 -12.57 8.67
N MET A 398 -8.73 -13.67 8.20
CA MET A 398 -8.39 -13.89 6.78
C MET A 398 -9.63 -14.35 6.01
N TRP A 399 -10.71 -13.56 6.08
CA TRP A 399 -12.03 -13.94 5.59
C TRP A 399 -12.10 -14.25 4.08
N TRP A 400 -11.17 -13.71 3.29
CA TRP A 400 -11.03 -14.01 1.86
C TRP A 400 -10.62 -15.47 1.58
N VAL A 401 -10.08 -16.20 2.56
CA VAL A 401 -9.77 -17.64 2.44
C VAL A 401 -11.04 -18.48 2.21
N ASN A 402 -12.20 -17.89 2.50
CA ASN A 402 -13.51 -18.50 2.27
C ASN A 402 -14.19 -18.02 0.97
N ASN A 403 -13.52 -17.21 0.14
CA ASN A 403 -14.04 -16.83 -1.17
C ASN A 403 -14.21 -18.07 -2.04
N ASP A 404 -15.29 -18.10 -2.84
CA ASP A 404 -15.57 -19.20 -3.76
C ASP A 404 -14.45 -19.36 -4.82
N GLU A 405 -13.91 -18.23 -5.28
CA GLU A 405 -12.72 -18.20 -6.13
C GLU A 405 -11.44 -18.21 -5.29
N PRO A 406 -10.34 -18.81 -5.77
CA PRO A 406 -9.06 -18.88 -5.05
C PRO A 406 -8.28 -17.55 -5.02
N SER A 407 -8.99 -16.43 -5.10
CA SER A 407 -8.45 -15.07 -5.09
C SER A 407 -9.12 -14.19 -4.05
N ALA A 408 -8.38 -13.19 -3.60
CA ALA A 408 -8.84 -12.12 -2.75
C ALA A 408 -8.95 -10.82 -3.54
N GLU A 409 -9.98 -10.03 -3.24
CA GLU A 409 -10.04 -8.66 -3.71
C GLU A 409 -9.12 -7.77 -2.86
N LEU A 410 -8.54 -6.76 -3.50
CA LEU A 410 -7.62 -5.82 -2.85
C LEU A 410 -8.23 -5.15 -1.61
N ALA A 411 -9.55 -4.92 -1.61
CA ALA A 411 -10.28 -4.36 -0.48
C ALA A 411 -10.26 -5.27 0.75
N GLN A 412 -10.38 -6.60 0.56
CA GLN A 412 -10.42 -7.58 1.64
C GLN A 412 -9.11 -7.62 2.42
N MET A 413 -7.99 -7.37 1.74
CA MET A 413 -6.64 -7.34 2.30
C MET A 413 -6.18 -5.94 2.75
N ASN A 414 -7.05 -4.92 2.68
CA ASN A 414 -6.73 -3.54 3.04
C ASN A 414 -7.77 -2.91 3.97
N VAL A 415 -8.52 -3.69 4.72
CA VAL A 415 -9.57 -3.19 5.62
C VAL A 415 -9.31 -3.63 7.06
N MET A 416 -9.76 -2.81 8.01
CA MET A 416 -9.91 -3.27 9.39
C MET A 416 -11.10 -4.22 9.47
N VAL A 417 -10.93 -5.38 10.08
CA VAL A 417 -11.99 -6.34 10.32
C VAL A 417 -12.27 -6.48 11.81
N ARG A 418 -13.55 -6.62 12.12
CA ARG A 418 -14.05 -7.05 13.42
C ARG A 418 -14.51 -8.50 13.30
N TRP A 419 -13.97 -9.36 14.15
CA TRP A 419 -14.19 -10.80 14.06
C TRP A 419 -14.27 -11.44 15.45
N SER A 420 -14.77 -12.67 15.50
CA SER A 420 -15.10 -13.35 16.74
C SER A 420 -14.95 -14.87 16.55
N PRO A 421 -13.99 -15.53 17.21
CA PRO A 421 -13.92 -16.99 17.22
C PRO A 421 -15.07 -17.60 18.03
N THR A 422 -15.54 -16.87 19.05
CA THR A 422 -16.74 -17.19 19.83
C THR A 422 -17.65 -15.97 19.94
N PRO A 423 -18.97 -16.11 20.12
CA PRO A 423 -19.88 -14.97 20.19
C PRO A 423 -19.57 -13.92 21.28
N SER A 424 -18.84 -14.32 22.34
CA SER A 424 -18.45 -13.45 23.46
C SER A 424 -17.16 -12.67 23.24
N GLU A 425 -16.31 -13.08 22.29
CA GLU A 425 -15.00 -12.48 22.05
C GLU A 425 -15.06 -11.59 20.81
N ILE A 426 -14.58 -10.35 20.92
CA ILE A 426 -14.50 -9.41 19.81
C ILE A 426 -13.04 -9.06 19.61
N ASN A 427 -12.52 -9.43 18.46
CA ASN A 427 -11.16 -9.12 18.03
C ASN A 427 -11.20 -8.11 16.89
N TYR A 428 -10.16 -7.29 16.81
CA TYR A 428 -9.92 -6.39 15.69
C TYR A 428 -8.59 -6.71 15.04
N THR A 429 -8.59 -6.67 13.72
CA THR A 429 -7.38 -6.81 12.93
C THR A 429 -7.41 -5.84 11.78
N THR A 430 -6.33 -5.08 11.61
CA THR A 430 -6.15 -4.32 10.38
C THR A 430 -5.28 -5.10 9.42
N TRP A 431 -5.78 -5.29 8.20
CA TRP A 431 -5.01 -5.80 7.08
C TRP A 431 -4.49 -4.65 6.22
N GLU A 432 -3.28 -4.83 5.70
CA GLU A 432 -2.67 -3.92 4.74
C GLU A 432 -1.85 -4.73 3.74
N TYR A 433 -2.18 -4.58 2.46
CA TYR A 433 -1.48 -5.20 1.35
C TYR A 433 -1.18 -4.15 0.31
N LEU A 434 0.11 -3.93 0.04
CA LEU A 434 0.55 -3.11 -1.07
C LEU A 434 0.93 -4.05 -2.22
N PRO A 435 0.15 -4.10 -3.31
CA PRO A 435 0.51 -4.89 -4.50
C PRO A 435 1.87 -4.50 -5.04
N ALA A 436 2.65 -5.51 -5.42
CA ALA A 436 3.92 -5.31 -6.10
C ALA A 436 4.11 -6.37 -7.19
N GLY A 437 4.82 -5.99 -8.25
CA GLY A 437 5.00 -6.82 -9.43
C GLY A 437 3.75 -6.89 -10.33
N LYS A 438 3.92 -7.39 -11.55
CA LYS A 438 2.88 -7.35 -12.59
C LYS A 438 1.59 -8.09 -12.23
N THR A 439 1.70 -9.17 -11.47
CA THR A 439 0.56 -10.01 -11.04
C THR A 439 0.09 -9.68 -9.63
N TRP A 440 0.62 -8.61 -9.02
CA TRP A 440 0.30 -8.18 -7.65
C TRP A 440 0.75 -9.14 -6.55
N GLU A 441 1.38 -10.27 -6.85
CA GLU A 441 1.74 -11.35 -5.89
C GLU A 441 3.03 -11.10 -5.09
N GLN A 442 3.82 -10.10 -5.45
CA GLN A 442 5.13 -9.85 -4.82
C GLN A 442 5.02 -8.85 -3.65
N GLY A 443 3.80 -8.45 -3.30
CA GLY A 443 3.53 -7.57 -2.18
C GLY A 443 3.73 -8.26 -0.83
N ILE A 444 3.77 -7.46 0.23
CA ILE A 444 3.78 -7.96 1.61
C ILE A 444 2.43 -7.67 2.23
N LEU A 445 1.86 -8.71 2.84
CA LEU A 445 0.63 -8.60 3.62
C LEU A 445 0.98 -8.40 5.08
N TYR A 446 0.46 -7.33 5.67
CA TYR A 446 0.61 -7.03 7.09
C TYR A 446 -0.69 -7.28 7.84
N ARG A 447 -0.57 -7.91 9.01
CA ARG A 447 -1.64 -8.14 9.97
C ARG A 447 -1.33 -7.43 11.28
N TYR A 448 -2.16 -6.46 11.63
CA TYR A 448 -2.07 -5.72 12.89
C TYR A 448 -3.20 -6.17 13.82
N GLN A 449 -2.89 -6.98 14.83
CA GLN A 449 -3.86 -7.40 15.83
C GLN A 449 -3.93 -6.34 16.93
N GLN A 450 -5.16 -5.88 17.19
CA GLN A 450 -5.39 -4.60 17.84
C GLN A 450 -6.49 -4.65 18.88
N ASP A 451 -6.31 -3.87 19.93
CA ASP A 451 -7.35 -3.51 20.89
C ASP A 451 -7.89 -2.12 20.55
N ILE A 452 -9.21 -1.97 20.56
CA ILE A 452 -9.87 -0.69 20.29
C ILE A 452 -10.60 -0.23 21.55
N SER A 453 -10.29 0.99 21.97
CA SER A 453 -10.92 1.67 23.11
C SER A 453 -11.36 3.08 22.72
N ARG A 454 -12.36 3.63 23.41
CA ARG A 454 -12.90 4.96 23.10
C ARG A 454 -12.16 6.04 23.90
N ASN A 455 -11.65 7.06 23.23
CA ASN A 455 -11.12 8.26 23.88
C ASN A 455 -12.23 9.15 24.43
N ARG A 456 -11.87 10.09 25.32
CA ARG A 456 -12.83 11.07 25.89
C ARG A 456 -13.44 11.99 24.84
N ASP A 457 -12.72 12.25 23.76
CA ASP A 457 -13.17 13.09 22.63
C ASP A 457 -14.04 12.34 21.62
N GLY A 458 -14.34 11.05 21.85
CA GLY A 458 -15.15 10.21 20.98
C GLY A 458 -14.38 9.49 19.87
N SER A 459 -13.10 9.79 19.67
CA SER A 459 -12.25 9.05 18.73
C SER A 459 -11.89 7.65 19.24
N ASP A 460 -11.45 6.76 18.35
CA ASP A 460 -10.95 5.45 18.74
C ASP A 460 -9.43 5.50 19.01
N ARG A 461 -9.03 4.93 20.14
CA ARG A 461 -7.65 4.62 20.49
C ARG A 461 -7.38 3.17 20.15
N ILE A 462 -6.44 2.96 19.24
CA ILE A 462 -6.07 1.66 18.71
C ILE A 462 -4.69 1.29 19.25
N GLU A 463 -4.60 0.18 19.98
CA GLU A 463 -3.35 -0.34 20.52
C GLU A 463 -3.00 -1.64 19.81
N THR A 464 -1.88 -1.66 19.08
CA THR A 464 -1.39 -2.85 18.40
C THR A 464 -0.56 -3.69 19.36
N HIS A 465 -0.98 -4.93 19.60
CA HIS A 465 -0.28 -5.86 20.48
C HIS A 465 0.49 -6.94 19.71
N THR A 466 0.22 -7.13 18.42
CA THR A 466 0.95 -8.07 17.57
C THR A 466 0.96 -7.60 16.12
N ILE A 467 2.12 -7.64 15.48
CA ILE A 467 2.31 -7.37 14.05
C ILE A 467 2.81 -8.66 13.41
N SER A 468 2.22 -9.06 12.29
CA SER A 468 2.73 -10.15 11.45
C SER A 468 2.88 -9.70 10.01
N GLU A 469 4.00 -10.05 9.40
CA GLU A 469 4.28 -9.93 7.99
C GLU A 469 4.08 -11.29 7.32
N PHE A 470 3.46 -11.30 6.14
CA PHE A 470 3.29 -12.49 5.31
C PHE A 470 3.90 -12.25 3.93
N VAL A 471 4.75 -13.17 3.52
CA VAL A 471 5.39 -13.20 2.20
C VAL A 471 5.01 -14.51 1.52
N LYS A 472 4.51 -14.45 0.29
CA LYS A 472 4.18 -15.65 -0.49
C LYS A 472 5.46 -16.33 -0.96
N VAL A 473 5.54 -17.64 -0.77
CA VAL A 473 6.73 -18.45 -1.09
C VAL A 473 6.48 -19.33 -2.31
N SER A 474 5.27 -19.86 -2.46
CA SER A 474 4.90 -20.73 -3.59
C SER A 474 3.39 -20.70 -3.82
N GLU A 475 3.01 -20.83 -5.09
CA GLU A 475 1.62 -20.87 -5.57
C GLU A 475 1.09 -22.31 -5.72
N ASP A 476 1.97 -23.32 -5.77
CA ASP A 476 1.60 -24.71 -6.04
C ASP A 476 0.92 -25.32 -4.81
N VAL A 477 -0.40 -25.50 -4.89
CA VAL A 477 -1.25 -26.05 -3.82
C VAL A 477 -1.97 -27.31 -4.22
#